data_AF-A0A3D0SDP8-F1
#
_entry.id   AF-A0A3D0SDP8-F1
#
_cell.length_a   1.000
_cell.length_b   1.000
_cell.length_c   1.000
_cell.angle_alpha   90.00
_cell.angle_beta   90.00
_cell.angle_gamma   90.00
#
_symmetry.space_group_name_H-M   'P 1'
#
loop_
_entity.id
_entity.type
_entity.pdbx_description
1 polymer ?
#
loop_
_entity_poly.entity_id
_entity_poly.type
_entity_poly.pdbx_seq_one_letter_code
_entity_poly.pdbx_strand_id
1 'polypeptide(L)'
;PLVNELVIGIGDKDKFSTSHPADDGQFADYVTHPALPELLNILFRDAVNSTLGTDIDTLAPTNFPRTDLVTAFLTGFPGVNQLATVTPSEMLRLNTAIPATPAAEQSWAGVAGDDLAGFPNGRRPGDDVVDIALRVVMGRLCYPIPVNGEETDLGLCDSSDASVGNVPFTDGAPLDASMMD
;
A
#
# COMPACT_ATOMS: atom_id res chain seq x y z
N PRO A 1 1.35 9.79 0.13
CA PRO A 1 1.23 8.43 -0.47
C PRO A 1 1.11 8.57 -2.00
N LEU A 2 1.04 7.47 -2.78
CA LEU A 2 0.96 7.54 -4.25
C LEU A 2 -0.48 7.63 -4.79
N VAL A 3 -1.40 8.14 -3.96
CA VAL A 3 -2.84 8.15 -4.27
C VAL A 3 -3.14 9.03 -5.47
N ASN A 4 -2.54 10.23 -5.55
CA ASN A 4 -2.70 11.10 -6.70
C ASN A 4 -2.21 10.46 -8.02
N GLU A 5 -1.14 9.66 -7.95
CA GLU A 5 -0.49 9.05 -9.10
C GLU A 5 -1.21 7.81 -9.60
N LEU A 6 -1.57 6.90 -8.69
CA LEU A 6 -1.99 5.53 -9.03
C LEU A 6 -3.43 5.20 -8.68
N VAL A 7 -4.08 6.01 -7.84
CA VAL A 7 -5.41 5.69 -7.29
C VAL A 7 -6.47 6.62 -7.87
N ILE A 8 -6.22 7.92 -7.93
CA ILE A 8 -7.16 8.90 -8.48
C ILE A 8 -7.26 8.77 -10.00
N GLY A 9 -8.50 8.64 -10.49
CA GLY A 9 -8.79 8.59 -11.92
C GLY A 9 -8.47 9.90 -12.64
N ILE A 10 -8.09 9.80 -13.92
CA ILE A 10 -7.68 10.95 -14.73
C ILE A 10 -8.73 12.07 -14.80
N GLY A 11 -10.02 11.74 -14.78
CA GLY A 11 -11.11 12.71 -14.85
C GLY A 11 -11.22 13.63 -13.62
N ASP A 12 -10.74 13.17 -12.46
CA ASP A 12 -10.83 13.89 -11.19
C ASP A 12 -9.46 14.32 -10.66
N LYS A 13 -8.37 14.05 -11.39
CA LYS A 13 -6.99 14.32 -10.97
C LYS A 13 -6.72 15.80 -10.68
N ASP A 14 -7.20 16.69 -11.55
CA ASP A 14 -7.05 18.15 -11.37
C ASP A 14 -7.84 18.62 -10.14
N LYS A 15 -9.03 18.05 -9.93
CA LYS A 15 -9.88 18.38 -8.78
C LYS A 15 -9.25 17.90 -7.48
N PHE A 16 -8.72 16.69 -7.45
CA PHE A 16 -7.97 16.16 -6.31
C PHE A 16 -6.76 17.03 -6.00
N SER A 17 -5.93 17.33 -7.02
CA SER A 17 -4.71 18.13 -6.88
C SER A 17 -4.94 19.57 -6.41
N THR A 18 -6.17 20.09 -6.56
CA THR A 18 -6.56 21.44 -6.11
C THR A 18 -7.41 21.44 -4.84
N SER A 19 -7.78 20.27 -4.33
CA SER A 19 -8.57 20.13 -3.10
C SER A 19 -7.70 20.12 -1.84
N HIS A 20 -8.29 20.47 -0.69
CA HIS A 20 -7.60 20.33 0.59
C HIS A 20 -7.77 18.90 1.12
N PRO A 21 -6.79 18.34 1.85
CA PRO A 21 -6.88 16.98 2.39
C PRO A 21 -8.13 16.72 3.25
N ALA A 22 -8.66 17.76 3.90
CA ALA A 22 -9.90 17.67 4.68
C ALA A 22 -11.14 17.30 3.82
N ASP A 23 -11.08 17.53 2.51
CA ASP A 23 -12.14 17.26 1.55
C ASP A 23 -11.91 15.96 0.75
N ASP A 24 -10.86 15.19 1.05
CA ASP A 24 -10.48 13.98 0.29
C ASP A 24 -11.54 12.87 0.32
N GLY A 25 -12.45 12.91 1.30
CA GLY A 25 -13.57 11.98 1.38
C GLY A 25 -14.44 11.95 0.12
N GLN A 26 -14.45 13.03 -0.67
CA GLN A 26 -15.15 13.07 -1.96
C GLN A 26 -14.54 12.14 -3.03
N PHE A 27 -13.32 11.63 -2.81
CA PHE A 27 -12.60 10.71 -3.69
C PHE A 27 -12.47 9.30 -3.11
N ALA A 28 -13.16 9.00 -2.01
CA ALA A 28 -13.03 7.73 -1.30
C ALA A 28 -13.28 6.51 -2.19
N ASP A 29 -14.14 6.64 -3.20
CA ASP A 29 -14.46 5.54 -4.12
C ASP A 29 -13.24 5.02 -4.88
N TYR A 30 -12.30 5.90 -5.26
CA TYR A 30 -11.05 5.50 -5.89
C TYR A 30 -10.19 4.62 -4.99
N VAL A 31 -10.27 4.82 -3.67
CA VAL A 31 -9.52 4.03 -2.69
C VAL A 31 -10.27 2.75 -2.32
N THR A 32 -11.59 2.82 -2.15
CA THR A 32 -12.40 1.65 -1.77
C THR A 32 -12.66 0.69 -2.92
N HIS A 33 -12.64 1.17 -4.16
CA HIS A 33 -12.85 0.41 -5.40
C HIS A 33 -11.79 0.79 -6.46
N PRO A 34 -10.50 0.51 -6.20
CA PRO A 34 -9.40 0.92 -7.07
C PRO A 34 -9.44 0.20 -8.42
N ALA A 35 -9.16 0.93 -9.49
CA ALA A 35 -9.10 0.36 -10.84
C ALA A 35 -7.79 -0.42 -11.10
N LEU A 36 -6.68 -0.03 -10.47
CA LEU A 36 -5.35 -0.60 -10.78
C LEU A 36 -5.27 -2.13 -10.62
N PRO A 37 -5.75 -2.76 -9.53
CA PRO A 37 -5.76 -4.22 -9.43
C PRO A 37 -6.51 -4.91 -10.57
N GLU A 38 -7.66 -4.37 -10.95
CA GLU A 38 -8.49 -4.93 -12.01
C GLU A 38 -7.82 -4.78 -13.38
N LEU A 39 -7.15 -3.65 -13.63
CA LEU A 39 -6.35 -3.47 -14.84
C LEU A 39 -5.20 -4.50 -14.92
N LEU A 40 -4.50 -4.76 -13.81
CA LEU A 40 -3.45 -5.78 -13.77
C LEU A 40 -4.02 -7.19 -14.00
N ASN A 41 -5.18 -7.48 -13.41
CA ASN A 41 -5.89 -8.74 -13.64
C ASN A 41 -6.23 -8.93 -15.13
N ILE A 42 -6.86 -7.94 -15.76
CA ILE A 42 -7.23 -7.98 -17.19
C ILE A 42 -6.00 -8.16 -18.09
N LEU A 43 -4.91 -7.44 -17.81
CA LEU A 43 -3.72 -7.43 -18.68
C LEU A 43 -2.85 -8.68 -18.52
N PHE A 44 -2.74 -9.24 -17.30
CA PHE A 44 -1.69 -10.21 -16.99
C PHE A 44 -2.18 -11.59 -16.53
N ARG A 45 -3.45 -11.78 -16.12
CA ARG A 45 -3.93 -13.07 -15.57
C ARG A 45 -3.65 -14.24 -16.50
N ASP A 46 -4.02 -14.14 -17.77
CA ASP A 46 -3.87 -15.24 -18.72
C ASP A 46 -2.38 -15.55 -18.98
N ALA A 47 -1.53 -14.52 -19.04
CA ALA A 47 -0.09 -14.67 -19.20
C ALA A 47 0.56 -15.32 -17.97
N VAL A 48 0.14 -14.93 -16.77
CA VAL A 48 0.58 -15.53 -15.49
C VAL A 48 0.19 -17.00 -15.43
N ASN A 49 -1.09 -17.33 -15.67
CA ASN A 49 -1.58 -18.71 -15.64
C ASN A 49 -0.87 -19.59 -16.66
N SER A 50 -0.68 -19.11 -17.90
CA SER A 50 0.04 -19.85 -18.93
C SER A 50 1.51 -20.06 -18.59
N THR A 51 2.20 -19.03 -18.09
CA THR A 51 3.64 -19.06 -17.79
C THR A 51 3.96 -19.92 -16.57
N LEU A 52 3.11 -19.87 -15.54
CA LEU A 52 3.32 -20.60 -14.29
C LEU A 52 2.62 -21.96 -14.25
N GLY A 53 1.78 -22.27 -15.24
CA GLY A 53 0.96 -23.49 -15.25
C GLY A 53 -0.07 -23.51 -14.12
N THR A 54 -0.61 -22.35 -13.78
CA THR A 54 -1.62 -22.16 -12.72
C THR A 54 -3.00 -21.92 -13.30
N ASP A 55 -4.02 -21.98 -12.44
CA ASP A 55 -5.41 -21.66 -12.79
C ASP A 55 -5.99 -20.70 -11.75
N ILE A 56 -5.44 -19.47 -11.74
CA ILE A 56 -5.87 -18.41 -10.84
C ILE A 56 -7.07 -17.71 -11.46
N ASP A 57 -8.22 -17.73 -10.78
CA ASP A 57 -9.47 -17.12 -11.25
C ASP A 57 -9.35 -15.58 -11.39
N THR A 58 -8.71 -14.95 -10.40
CA THR A 58 -8.47 -13.50 -10.37
C THR A 58 -7.14 -13.18 -9.70
N LEU A 59 -6.39 -12.25 -10.30
CA LEU A 59 -5.24 -11.61 -9.66
C LEU A 59 -5.66 -10.43 -8.76
N ALA A 60 -6.79 -9.78 -9.07
CA ALA A 60 -7.24 -8.61 -8.33
C ALA A 60 -7.85 -9.02 -6.98
N PRO A 61 -7.56 -8.30 -5.88
CA PRO A 61 -8.24 -8.53 -4.62
C PRO A 61 -9.75 -8.25 -4.71
N THR A 62 -10.55 -9.03 -3.97
CA THR A 62 -12.03 -9.01 -4.00
C THR A 62 -12.66 -8.45 -2.73
N ASN A 63 -11.86 -7.99 -1.76
CA ASN A 63 -12.31 -7.42 -0.50
C ASN A 63 -12.87 -6.00 -0.65
N PHE A 64 -14.07 -5.86 -1.24
CA PHE A 64 -14.72 -4.57 -1.40
C PHE A 64 -15.72 -4.28 -0.26
N PRO A 65 -15.72 -3.07 0.33
CA PRO A 65 -14.78 -1.97 0.10
C PRO A 65 -13.38 -2.27 0.65
N ARG A 66 -12.33 -1.81 -0.06
CA ARG A 66 -10.90 -2.01 0.28
C ARG A 66 -10.47 -1.29 1.56
N THR A 67 -10.87 -1.84 2.70
CA THR A 67 -10.58 -1.28 4.04
C THR A 67 -9.08 -1.28 4.37
N ASP A 68 -8.34 -2.23 3.79
CA ASP A 68 -6.89 -2.28 3.83
C ASP A 68 -6.25 -1.04 3.17
N LEU A 69 -6.77 -0.58 2.03
CA LEU A 69 -6.29 0.62 1.36
C LEU A 69 -6.74 1.91 2.05
N VAL A 70 -7.95 1.92 2.61
CA VAL A 70 -8.40 3.03 3.47
C VAL A 70 -7.43 3.18 4.65
N THR A 71 -7.02 2.08 5.26
CA THR A 71 -6.04 2.09 6.35
C THR A 71 -4.67 2.55 5.90
N ALA A 72 -4.15 1.97 4.81
CA ALA A 72 -2.80 2.27 4.32
C ALA A 72 -2.65 3.71 3.80
N PHE A 73 -3.68 4.24 3.12
CA PHE A 73 -3.58 5.52 2.42
C PHE A 73 -4.30 6.69 3.11
N LEU A 74 -5.41 6.43 3.80
CA LEU A 74 -6.29 7.49 4.28
C LEU A 74 -6.31 7.67 5.78
N THR A 75 -6.20 6.63 6.60
CA THR A 75 -6.34 6.77 8.07
C THR A 75 -5.05 6.51 8.84
N GLY A 76 -4.15 5.69 8.29
CA GLY A 76 -2.94 5.25 8.97
C GLY A 76 -3.20 4.07 9.92
N PHE A 77 -2.11 3.41 10.32
CA PHE A 77 -2.13 2.25 11.22
C PHE A 77 -2.10 2.70 12.69
N PRO A 78 -2.96 2.12 13.56
CA PRO A 78 -2.95 2.39 15.00
C PRO A 78 -1.56 2.18 15.61
N GLY A 79 -1.13 3.10 16.48
CA GLY A 79 0.19 3.05 17.12
C GLY A 79 1.38 3.41 16.22
N VAL A 80 1.17 3.49 14.89
CA VAL A 80 2.21 3.86 13.92
C VAL A 80 2.01 5.29 13.47
N ASN A 81 1.12 5.57 12.52
CA ASN A 81 0.96 6.88 11.91
C ASN A 81 -0.49 7.40 11.92
N GLN A 82 -1.43 6.67 12.56
CA GLN A 82 -2.82 7.10 12.70
C GLN A 82 -2.96 8.29 13.66
N LEU A 83 -3.78 9.27 13.26
CA LEU A 83 -4.09 10.45 14.10
C LEU A 83 -5.06 10.09 15.23
N ALA A 84 -4.96 10.81 16.35
CA ALA A 84 -5.87 10.63 17.50
C ALA A 84 -7.34 10.87 17.12
N THR A 85 -7.61 11.91 16.31
CA THR A 85 -8.88 12.07 15.62
C THR A 85 -8.70 11.53 14.21
N VAL A 86 -9.30 10.37 13.92
CA VAL A 86 -9.19 9.75 12.61
C VAL A 86 -10.00 10.56 11.60
N THR A 87 -9.29 11.21 10.68
CA THR A 87 -9.87 11.88 9.52
C THR A 87 -9.28 11.22 8.27
N PRO A 88 -10.10 10.47 7.49
CA PRO A 88 -9.65 9.87 6.25
C PRO A 88 -9.22 10.95 5.26
N SER A 89 -7.93 10.95 4.91
CA SER A 89 -7.35 11.91 3.98
C SER A 89 -6.01 11.42 3.45
N GLU A 90 -5.67 11.80 2.22
CA GLU A 90 -4.36 11.63 1.64
C GLU A 90 -3.41 12.64 2.29
N MET A 91 -2.53 12.16 3.16
CA MET A 91 -1.47 12.99 3.72
C MET A 91 -0.30 12.13 4.15
N LEU A 92 0.89 12.71 4.09
CA LEU A 92 2.06 12.13 4.75
C LEU A 92 1.92 12.33 6.27
N ARG A 93 1.97 11.22 7.00
CA ARG A 93 1.87 11.20 8.47
C ARG A 93 3.18 10.69 9.04
N LEU A 94 3.69 11.34 10.08
CA LEU A 94 4.93 10.96 10.75
C LEU A 94 4.72 10.97 12.26
N ASN A 95 5.01 9.84 12.89
CA ASN A 95 5.06 9.68 14.32
C ASN A 95 6.52 9.68 14.78
N THR A 96 6.94 10.78 15.40
CA THR A 96 8.29 11.00 15.90
C THR A 96 8.58 10.32 17.24
N ALA A 97 7.58 9.65 17.84
CA ALA A 97 7.81 8.80 19.01
C ALA A 97 8.45 7.44 18.63
N ILE A 98 8.35 7.03 17.37
CA ILE A 98 9.06 5.86 16.83
C ILE A 98 10.50 6.29 16.50
N PRO A 99 11.53 5.65 17.09
CA PRO A 99 12.92 5.97 16.78
C PRO A 99 13.23 5.78 15.30
N ALA A 100 14.06 6.64 14.74
CA ALA A 100 14.51 6.49 13.36
C ALA A 100 15.41 5.26 13.20
N THR A 101 15.13 4.43 12.20
CA THR A 101 15.99 3.30 11.81
C THR A 101 17.24 3.81 11.09
N PRO A 102 18.46 3.45 11.56
CA PRO A 102 19.71 3.80 10.89
C PRO A 102 19.72 3.34 9.43
N ALA A 103 20.30 4.13 8.52
CA ALA A 103 20.27 3.84 7.07
C ALA A 103 20.67 2.40 6.71
N ALA A 104 21.72 1.87 7.35
CA ALA A 104 22.21 0.51 7.12
C ALA A 104 21.25 -0.61 7.57
N GLU A 105 20.24 -0.27 8.37
CA GLU A 105 19.24 -1.19 8.93
C GLU A 105 17.84 -0.95 8.34
N GLN A 106 17.68 0.03 7.44
CA GLN A 106 16.38 0.36 6.86
C GLN A 106 15.87 -0.79 5.99
N SER A 107 14.62 -1.18 6.24
CA SER A 107 13.90 -2.05 5.32
C SER A 107 13.32 -1.21 4.19
N TRP A 108 13.64 -1.57 2.94
CA TRP A 108 13.06 -0.93 1.76
C TRP A 108 11.54 -1.06 1.73
N ALA A 109 10.98 -2.08 2.40
CA ALA A 109 9.54 -2.34 2.48
C ALA A 109 8.83 -1.60 3.63
N GLY A 110 9.55 -0.77 4.39
CA GLY A 110 9.01 0.03 5.49
C GLY A 110 8.25 -0.81 6.52
N VAL A 111 7.06 -0.36 6.91
CA VAL A 111 6.23 -1.04 7.93
C VAL A 111 5.91 -2.49 7.54
N ALA A 112 5.71 -2.78 6.25
CA ALA A 112 5.42 -4.13 5.78
C ALA A 112 6.64 -5.07 5.83
N GLY A 113 7.84 -4.51 6.04
CA GLY A 113 9.09 -5.23 6.18
C GLY A 113 9.71 -5.10 7.57
N ASP A 114 8.89 -5.02 8.61
CA ASP A 114 9.27 -4.94 10.03
C ASP A 114 10.01 -3.65 10.46
N ASP A 115 9.89 -2.58 9.67
CA ASP A 115 10.52 -1.29 9.97
C ASP A 115 9.46 -0.21 10.20
N LEU A 116 9.06 -0.03 11.46
CA LEU A 116 8.01 0.92 11.85
C LEU A 116 8.37 2.40 11.61
N ALA A 117 9.65 2.71 11.34
CA ALA A 117 10.10 4.06 10.99
C ALA A 117 10.06 4.33 9.47
N GLY A 118 9.74 3.33 8.65
CA GLY A 118 9.60 3.46 7.20
C GLY A 118 8.18 3.75 6.75
N PHE A 119 7.99 3.91 5.44
CA PHE A 119 6.68 4.15 4.85
C PHE A 119 5.60 3.14 5.32
N PRO A 120 4.39 3.58 5.71
CA PRO A 120 3.86 4.95 5.62
C PRO A 120 4.08 5.85 6.85
N ASN A 121 4.96 5.49 7.79
CA ASN A 121 5.38 6.39 8.88
C ASN A 121 6.43 7.40 8.38
N GLY A 122 5.97 8.42 7.67
CA GLY A 122 6.82 9.24 6.81
C GLY A 122 7.14 8.52 5.50
N ARG A 123 8.17 9.03 4.83
CA ARG A 123 8.68 8.48 3.57
C ARG A 123 10.16 8.78 3.50
N ARG A 124 10.99 7.75 3.60
CA ARG A 124 12.45 7.88 3.53
C ARG A 124 12.90 7.64 2.09
N PRO A 125 14.05 8.19 1.67
CA PRO A 125 14.59 7.92 0.34
C PRO A 125 14.81 6.43 0.06
N GLY A 126 15.24 5.65 1.05
CA GLY A 126 15.45 4.21 0.92
C GLY A 126 14.19 3.34 0.96
N ASP A 127 13.00 3.92 1.13
CA ASP A 127 11.75 3.16 1.04
C ASP A 127 11.35 3.00 -0.44
N ASP A 128 11.15 1.77 -0.90
CA ASP A 128 10.64 1.50 -2.24
C ASP A 128 9.12 1.68 -2.28
N VAL A 129 8.70 2.94 -2.28
CA VAL A 129 7.28 3.31 -2.16
C VAL A 129 6.45 2.75 -3.31
N VAL A 130 7.03 2.56 -4.50
CA VAL A 130 6.32 2.01 -5.65
C VAL A 130 6.02 0.54 -5.43
N ASP A 131 7.03 -0.25 -5.06
CA ASP A 131 6.84 -1.68 -4.77
C ASP A 131 5.95 -1.90 -3.55
N ILE A 132 6.11 -1.09 -2.48
CA ILE A 132 5.22 -1.15 -1.31
C ILE A 132 3.77 -0.88 -1.73
N ALA A 133 3.52 0.21 -2.44
CA ALA A 133 2.15 0.59 -2.83
C ALA A 133 1.54 -0.44 -3.78
N LEU A 134 2.29 -0.94 -4.76
CA LEU A 134 1.83 -1.97 -5.69
C LEU A 134 1.44 -3.26 -4.95
N ARG A 135 2.28 -3.72 -4.01
CA ARG A 135 1.99 -4.90 -3.19
C ARG A 135 0.76 -4.71 -2.31
N VAL A 136 0.63 -3.55 -1.65
CA VAL A 136 -0.54 -3.22 -0.83
C VAL A 136 -1.82 -3.17 -1.68
N VAL A 137 -1.78 -2.51 -2.84
CA VAL A 137 -2.89 -2.47 -3.80
C VAL A 137 -3.27 -3.87 -4.30
N MET A 138 -2.30 -4.77 -4.49
CA MET A 138 -2.51 -6.18 -4.85
C MET A 138 -2.81 -7.11 -3.65
N GLY A 139 -3.06 -6.55 -2.45
CA GLY A 139 -3.63 -7.29 -1.32
C GLY A 139 -2.62 -7.81 -0.30
N ARG A 140 -1.41 -7.26 -0.25
CA ARG A 140 -0.38 -7.68 0.75
C ARG A 140 -0.88 -7.62 2.19
N LEU A 141 -1.77 -6.68 2.52
CA LEU A 141 -2.29 -6.48 3.87
C LEU A 141 -3.43 -7.44 4.26
N CYS A 142 -3.89 -8.30 3.33
CA CYS A 142 -4.79 -9.42 3.64
C CYS A 142 -4.06 -10.66 4.17
N TYR A 143 -2.74 -10.54 4.33
CA TYR A 143 -1.86 -11.57 4.87
C TYR A 143 -1.07 -11.01 6.04
N PRO A 144 -0.62 -11.88 6.98
CA PRO A 144 0.27 -11.46 8.05
C PRO A 144 1.50 -10.71 7.52
N ILE A 145 1.85 -9.62 8.19
CA ILE A 145 3.11 -8.90 7.99
C ILE A 145 3.94 -9.00 9.27
N PRO A 146 5.28 -8.96 9.19
CA PRO A 146 6.09 -8.89 10.40
C PRO A 146 5.89 -7.53 11.07
N VAL A 147 5.55 -7.56 12.35
CA VAL A 147 5.43 -6.39 13.23
C VAL A 147 6.18 -6.69 14.53
N ASN A 148 7.30 -6.01 14.75
CA ASN A 148 8.23 -6.28 15.85
C ASN A 148 8.72 -7.74 15.87
N GLY A 149 9.01 -8.30 14.70
CA GLY A 149 9.48 -9.67 14.53
C GLY A 149 8.42 -10.77 14.65
N GLU A 150 7.14 -10.42 14.81
CA GLU A 150 6.02 -11.37 14.84
C GLU A 150 5.11 -11.20 13.63
N GLU A 151 4.78 -12.31 12.97
CA GLU A 151 3.77 -12.34 11.90
C GLU A 151 2.39 -11.99 12.46
N THR A 152 1.90 -10.81 12.08
CA THR A 152 0.68 -10.21 12.61
C THR A 152 -0.36 -10.06 11.51
N ASP A 153 -1.49 -10.73 11.67
CA ASP A 153 -2.69 -10.45 10.88
C ASP A 153 -3.31 -9.12 11.34
N LEU A 154 -3.45 -8.18 10.41
CA LEU A 154 -4.01 -6.86 10.69
C LEU A 154 -5.54 -6.85 10.75
N GLY A 155 -6.21 -7.94 10.32
CA GLY A 155 -7.67 -8.07 10.32
C GLY A 155 -8.37 -7.10 9.37
N LEU A 156 -7.70 -6.67 8.30
CA LEU A 156 -8.23 -5.69 7.32
C LEU A 156 -8.97 -6.34 6.15
N CYS A 157 -8.65 -7.61 5.86
CA CYS A 157 -9.27 -8.46 4.85
C CYS A 157 -8.80 -9.91 5.02
N ASP A 158 -9.53 -10.86 4.44
CA ASP A 158 -9.15 -12.28 4.47
C ASP A 158 -8.16 -12.61 3.35
N SER A 159 -7.21 -13.51 3.63
CA SER A 159 -6.27 -14.01 2.61
C SER A 159 -6.93 -14.62 1.38
N SER A 160 -8.16 -15.16 1.52
CA SER A 160 -8.95 -15.67 0.40
C SER A 160 -9.43 -14.58 -0.56
N ASP A 161 -9.46 -13.32 -0.12
CA ASP A 161 -9.83 -12.19 -0.95
C ASP A 161 -8.66 -11.66 -1.79
N ALA A 162 -7.44 -12.18 -1.61
CA ALA A 162 -6.25 -11.70 -2.30
C ALA A 162 -5.39 -12.88 -2.79
N SER A 163 -5.83 -13.59 -3.83
CA SER A 163 -5.17 -14.79 -4.37
C SER A 163 -3.65 -14.70 -4.58
N VAL A 164 -3.15 -13.48 -4.82
CA VAL A 164 -1.73 -13.19 -5.07
C VAL A 164 -1.13 -12.17 -4.10
N GLY A 165 -1.77 -11.91 -2.96
CA GLY A 165 -1.30 -10.87 -2.01
C GLY A 165 0.08 -11.15 -1.40
N ASN A 166 0.54 -12.41 -1.38
CA ASN A 166 1.89 -12.79 -0.96
C ASN A 166 2.93 -12.80 -2.10
N VAL A 167 2.53 -12.50 -3.33
CA VAL A 167 3.46 -12.45 -4.46
C VAL A 167 4.30 -11.17 -4.35
N PRO A 168 5.63 -11.25 -4.58
CA PRO A 168 6.52 -10.11 -4.49
C PRO A 168 6.40 -9.22 -5.74
N PHE A 169 5.26 -8.55 -5.93
CA PHE A 169 5.09 -7.57 -7.01
C PHE A 169 6.21 -6.53 -6.95
N THR A 170 6.73 -6.18 -8.13
CA THR A 170 7.80 -5.22 -8.32
C THR A 170 7.62 -4.47 -9.63
N ASP A 171 8.05 -3.21 -9.69
CA ASP A 171 8.15 -2.42 -10.91
C ASP A 171 9.44 -2.73 -11.72
N GLY A 172 10.33 -3.56 -11.15
CA GLY A 172 11.61 -3.93 -11.75
C GLY A 172 12.74 -2.93 -11.53
N ALA A 173 12.53 -1.91 -10.69
CA ALA A 173 13.49 -0.86 -10.35
C ALA A 173 13.71 -0.80 -8.82
N PRO A 174 14.33 -1.83 -8.22
CA PRO A 174 14.46 -1.94 -6.77
C PRO A 174 15.20 -0.73 -6.18
N LEU A 175 14.71 -0.24 -5.05
CA LEU A 175 15.27 0.88 -4.31
C LEU A 175 15.59 0.47 -2.86
N ASP A 176 16.76 0.90 -2.35
CA ASP A 176 17.08 0.78 -0.92
C ASP A 176 17.96 1.94 -0.42
N ALA A 177 18.20 1.98 0.89
CA ALA A 177 18.97 3.04 1.54
C ALA A 177 20.46 3.08 1.12
N SER A 178 21.03 1.99 0.62
CA SER A 178 22.43 1.96 0.15
C SER A 178 22.63 2.69 -1.19
N MET A 179 21.52 2.95 -1.91
CA MET A 179 21.51 3.70 -3.16
C MET A 179 21.43 5.22 -2.95
N MET A 180 21.45 5.67 -1.68
CA MET A 180 21.32 7.08 -1.29
C MET A 180 22.67 7.57 -0.75
N ASP A 181 23.25 8.58 -1.41
CA ASP A 181 24.53 9.21 -1.04
C ASP A 181 24.42 10.22 0.12
#